data_AF-A0A418WIP7-F1
#
_entry.id   AF-A0A418WIP7-F1
#
_cell.length_a   1.000
_cell.length_b   1.000
_cell.length_c   1.000
_cell.angle_alpha   90.00
_cell.angle_beta   90.00
_cell.angle_gamma   90.00
#
_symmetry.space_group_name_H-M   'P 1'
#
loop_
_entity.id
_entity.type
_entity.pdbx_description
1 polymer ?
#
loop_
_entity_poly.entity_id
_entity_poly.type
_entity_poly.pdbx_seq_one_letter_code
_entity_poly.pdbx_strand_id
1 'polypeptide(L)'
;MPGVAAACIALQDEAGADVNLVLLAAWAGASRGRAVTAVDFAEAPGKQWHEEIIRPLRALRRTAKSHTGPIADPAVEALYHQLLACELGAERIRQAELHRWADPRFPAQPPRLGLAPRRGLAHDNLVATLGGTHLIASAMTTIALAAEVRCIA
;
A
#
# COMPACT_ATOMS: atom_id res chain seq x y z
N MET A 1 3.19 13.58 0.54
CA MET A 1 2.13 14.27 1.30
C MET A 1 2.09 13.70 2.72
N PRO A 2 1.88 14.53 3.73
CA PRO A 2 1.63 14.07 5.10
C PRO A 2 0.41 13.12 5.13
N GLY A 3 0.41 12.13 6.01
CA GLY A 3 -0.76 11.28 6.25
C GLY A 3 -0.87 9.99 5.43
N VAL A 4 -0.21 9.85 4.27
CA VAL A 4 -0.26 8.60 3.48
C VAL A 4 0.31 7.41 4.26
N ALA A 5 1.45 7.62 4.94
CA ALA A 5 2.05 6.57 5.77
C ALA A 5 1.12 6.16 6.92
N ALA A 6 0.53 7.13 7.62
CA ALA A 6 -0.43 6.87 8.69
C ALA A 6 -1.69 6.15 8.17
N ALA A 7 -2.21 6.55 7.01
CA ALA A 7 -3.34 5.88 6.36
C ALA A 7 -3.01 4.43 5.98
N CYS A 8 -1.82 4.18 5.42
CA CYS A 8 -1.38 2.81 5.10
C CYS A 8 -1.26 1.95 6.36
N ILE A 9 -0.77 2.53 7.46
CA ILE A 9 -0.68 1.84 8.77
C ILE A 9 -2.09 1.52 9.28
N ALA A 10 -3.03 2.47 9.25
CA ALA A 10 -4.41 2.22 9.68
C ALA A 10 -5.07 1.10 8.86
N LEU A 11 -4.91 1.11 7.53
CA LEU A 11 -5.40 0.03 6.67
C LEU A 11 -4.81 -1.33 7.03
N GLN A 12 -3.51 -1.36 7.30
CA GLN A 12 -2.82 -2.58 7.67
C GLN A 12 -3.28 -3.10 9.04
N ASP A 13 -3.46 -2.22 10.01
CA ASP A 13 -3.81 -2.60 11.38
C ASP A 13 -5.30 -2.98 11.52
N GLU A 14 -6.19 -2.26 10.84
CA GLU A 14 -7.64 -2.47 10.95
C GLU A 14 -8.19 -3.55 9.99
N ALA A 15 -7.64 -3.63 8.77
CA ALA A 15 -8.15 -4.53 7.74
C ALA A 15 -7.17 -5.66 7.38
N GLY A 16 -6.02 -5.75 8.05
CA GLY A 16 -4.95 -6.69 7.67
C GLY A 16 -4.43 -6.44 6.25
N ALA A 17 -4.61 -5.22 5.74
CA ALA A 17 -4.44 -4.90 4.34
C ALA A 17 -3.01 -5.14 3.87
N ASP A 18 -2.92 -5.66 2.65
CA ASP A 18 -1.69 -5.66 1.91
C ASP A 18 -1.44 -4.27 1.29
N VAL A 19 -0.69 -3.45 2.03
CA VAL A 19 -0.36 -2.07 1.64
C VAL A 19 0.21 -1.97 0.22
N ASN A 20 0.95 -2.98 -0.27
CA ASN A 20 1.52 -2.91 -1.62
C ASN A 20 0.45 -3.06 -2.71
N LEU A 21 -0.55 -3.91 -2.49
CA LEU A 21 -1.70 -4.03 -3.40
C LEU A 21 -2.62 -2.81 -3.31
N VAL A 22 -2.81 -2.26 -2.11
CA VAL A 22 -3.54 -0.99 -1.89
C VAL A 22 -2.91 0.15 -2.69
N LEU A 23 -1.58 0.30 -2.61
CA LEU A 23 -0.87 1.35 -3.36
C LEU A 23 -0.91 1.11 -4.87
N LEU A 24 -0.84 -0.14 -5.32
CA LEU A 24 -1.02 -0.49 -6.73
C LEU A 24 -2.42 -0.13 -7.23
N ALA A 25 -3.46 -0.43 -6.45
CA ALA A 25 -4.86 -0.13 -6.77
C ALA A 25 -5.09 1.38 -6.91
N ALA A 26 -4.55 2.16 -5.96
CA ALA A 26 -4.62 3.62 -6.00
C ALA A 26 -3.87 4.19 -7.22
N TRP A 27 -2.67 3.67 -7.52
CA TRP A 27 -1.90 4.07 -8.69
C TRP A 27 -2.59 3.74 -10.02
N ALA A 28 -3.21 2.56 -10.14
CA ALA A 28 -3.95 2.19 -11.35
C ALA A 28 -5.11 3.16 -11.63
N GLY A 29 -5.85 3.57 -10.60
CA GLY A 29 -6.92 4.55 -10.74
C GLY A 29 -6.37 5.95 -11.06
N ALA A 30 -5.43 6.44 -10.25
CA ALA A 30 -4.93 7.80 -10.34
C ALA A 30 -4.01 8.05 -11.54
N SER A 31 -3.11 7.12 -11.86
CA SER A 31 -2.12 7.30 -12.93
C SER A 31 -2.57 6.71 -14.26
N ARG A 32 -3.32 5.61 -14.24
CA ARG A 32 -3.74 4.90 -15.47
C ARG A 32 -5.20 5.10 -15.84
N GLY A 33 -6.03 5.66 -14.96
CA GLY A 33 -7.47 5.77 -15.22
C GLY A 33 -8.13 4.39 -15.33
N ARG A 34 -7.60 3.39 -14.61
CA ARG A 34 -8.00 1.99 -14.71
C ARG A 34 -8.66 1.51 -13.42
N ALA A 35 -9.85 0.92 -13.55
CA ALA A 35 -10.46 0.12 -12.49
C ALA A 35 -9.67 -1.18 -12.30
N VAL A 36 -9.39 -1.62 -11.08
CA VAL A 36 -8.77 -2.93 -10.80
C VAL A 36 -9.84 -3.97 -10.46
N THR A 37 -9.61 -5.21 -10.85
CA THR A 37 -10.51 -6.34 -10.60
C THR A 37 -9.89 -7.35 -9.65
N ALA A 38 -10.72 -8.25 -9.10
CA ALA A 38 -10.22 -9.38 -8.31
C ALA A 38 -9.26 -10.28 -9.10
N VAL A 39 -9.44 -10.40 -10.43
CA VAL A 39 -8.54 -11.15 -11.32
C VAL A 39 -7.17 -10.50 -11.37
N ASP A 40 -7.09 -9.17 -11.49
CA ASP A 40 -5.81 -8.45 -11.49
C ASP A 40 -5.02 -8.74 -10.21
N PHE A 41 -5.67 -8.82 -9.04
CA PHE A 41 -4.99 -9.16 -7.79
C PHE A 41 -4.61 -10.63 -7.67
N ALA A 42 -5.39 -11.53 -8.27
CA ALA A 42 -5.06 -12.95 -8.31
C ALA A 42 -3.81 -13.22 -9.15
N GLU A 43 -3.60 -12.44 -10.21
CA GLU A 43 -2.43 -12.54 -11.11
C GLU A 43 -1.22 -11.73 -10.63
N ALA A 44 -1.39 -10.83 -9.66
CA ALA A 44 -0.32 -9.98 -9.16
C ALA A 44 0.79 -10.82 -8.51
N PRO A 45 2.07 -10.61 -8.89
CA PRO A 45 3.18 -11.39 -8.38
C PRO A 45 3.53 -11.04 -6.92
N GLY A 46 4.41 -11.85 -6.33
CA GLY A 46 4.97 -11.57 -5.01
C GLY A 46 4.05 -11.88 -3.83
N LYS A 47 2.97 -12.66 -4.02
CA LYS A 47 2.16 -13.18 -2.90
C LYS A 47 3.00 -14.03 -1.95
N GLN A 48 3.81 -14.95 -2.48
CA GLN A 48 4.70 -15.78 -1.68
C GLN A 48 5.75 -14.94 -0.93
N TRP A 49 6.35 -13.96 -1.60
CA TRP A 49 7.27 -13.00 -0.96
C TRP A 49 6.60 -12.21 0.18
N HIS A 50 5.33 -11.82 0.02
CA HIS A 50 4.58 -11.17 1.09
C HIS A 50 4.41 -12.08 2.31
N GLU A 51 3.99 -13.33 2.09
CA GLU A 51 3.73 -14.29 3.16
C GLU A 51 5.00 -14.78 3.85
N GLU A 52 6.08 -15.00 3.11
CA GLU A 52 7.31 -15.62 3.63
C GLU A 52 8.35 -14.61 4.12
N ILE A 53 8.34 -13.36 3.61
CA ILE A 53 9.35 -12.35 3.95
C ILE A 53 8.72 -11.15 4.65
N ILE A 54 7.76 -10.48 4.01
CA ILE A 54 7.21 -9.22 4.56
C ILE A 54 6.44 -9.47 5.87
N ARG A 55 5.54 -10.47 5.90
CA ARG A 55 4.74 -10.77 7.09
C ARG A 55 5.60 -11.19 8.28
N PRO A 56 6.60 -12.09 8.15
CA PRO A 56 7.50 -12.42 9.25
C PRO A 56 8.34 -11.23 9.73
N LEU A 57 8.90 -10.42 8.82
CA LEU A 57 9.65 -9.21 9.20
C LEU A 57 8.78 -8.23 9.98
N ARG A 58 7.53 -8.04 9.54
CA ARG A 58 6.55 -7.19 10.23
C ARG A 58 6.19 -7.72 11.61
N ALA A 59 6.01 -9.03 11.76
CA ALA A 59 5.76 -9.65 13.04
C ALA A 59 6.95 -9.44 14.00
N LEU A 60 8.17 -9.73 13.54
CA LEU A 60 9.40 -9.51 14.32
C LEU A 60 9.57 -8.05 14.71
N ARG A 61 9.35 -7.11 13.79
CA ARG A 61 9.40 -5.68 14.08
C ARG A 61 8.39 -5.28 15.16
N ARG A 62 7.13 -5.76 15.07
CA ARG A 62 6.09 -5.48 16.07
C ARG A 62 6.48 -6.03 17.45
N THR A 63 7.01 -7.26 17.50
CA THR A 63 7.54 -7.85 18.73
C THR A 63 8.73 -7.06 19.27
N ALA A 64 9.69 -6.66 18.44
CA ALA A 64 10.81 -5.83 18.90
C ALA A 64 10.31 -4.48 19.45
N LYS A 65 9.32 -3.85 18.78
CA LYS A 65 8.78 -2.57 19.23
C LYS A 65 8.11 -2.66 20.61
N SER A 66 7.43 -3.76 20.92
CA SER A 66 6.80 -3.93 22.25
C SER A 66 7.81 -4.04 23.41
N HIS A 67 9.09 -4.27 23.10
CA HIS A 67 10.17 -4.31 24.09
C HIS A 67 10.97 -3.00 24.16
N THR A 68 10.61 -2.00 23.34
CA THR A 68 11.20 -0.65 23.42
C THR A 68 10.55 0.17 24.55
N GLY A 69 11.28 1.13 25.10
CA GLY A 69 10.75 2.02 26.14
C GLY A 69 11.85 2.74 26.92
N PRO A 70 11.50 3.63 27.86
CA PRO A 70 12.45 4.49 28.57
C PRO A 70 13.55 3.75 29.36
N ILE A 71 13.28 2.50 29.75
CA ILE A 71 14.20 1.65 30.53
C ILE A 71 14.73 0.46 29.73
N ALA A 72 14.44 0.37 28.43
CA ALA A 72 14.87 -0.72 27.58
C ALA A 72 16.36 -0.61 27.24
N ASP A 73 17.02 -1.75 27.02
CA ASP A 73 18.37 -1.78 26.47
C ASP A 73 18.39 -1.04 25.10
N PRO A 74 19.29 -0.06 24.89
CA PRO A 74 19.43 0.62 23.60
C PRO A 74 19.61 -0.33 22.40
N ALA A 75 20.18 -1.52 22.61
CA ALA A 75 20.30 -2.55 21.59
C ALA A 75 18.94 -3.03 21.05
N VAL A 76 17.88 -2.99 21.86
CA VAL A 76 16.50 -3.36 21.45
C VAL A 76 15.92 -2.33 20.48
N GLU A 77 16.11 -1.03 20.74
CA GLU A 77 15.68 0.02 19.80
C GLU A 77 16.49 -0.06 18.49
N ALA A 78 17.80 -0.31 18.57
CA ALA A 78 18.63 -0.53 17.40
C ALA A 78 18.16 -1.72 16.55
N LEU A 79 17.84 -2.86 17.18
CA LEU A 79 17.28 -4.02 16.51
C LEU A 79 15.91 -3.73 15.88
N TYR A 80 15.02 -3.00 16.59
CA TYR A 80 13.75 -2.55 16.03
C TYR A 80 13.95 -1.75 14.74
N HIS A 81 14.89 -0.81 14.71
CA HIS A 81 15.19 -0.01 13.52
C HIS A 81 15.79 -0.84 12.37
N GLN A 82 16.63 -1.83 12.68
CA GLN A 82 17.14 -2.76 11.67
C GLN A 82 16.02 -3.60 11.04
N LEU A 83 15.11 -4.14 11.86
CA LEU A 83 13.95 -4.89 11.38
C LEU A 83 13.02 -4.01 10.54
N LEU A 84 12.78 -2.76 10.95
CA LEU A 84 12.03 -1.78 10.16
C LEU A 84 12.69 -1.51 8.81
N ALA A 85 14.02 -1.35 8.78
CA ALA A 85 14.74 -1.13 7.53
C ALA A 85 14.64 -2.35 6.59
N CYS A 86 14.74 -3.57 7.14
CA CYS A 86 14.55 -4.81 6.38
C CYS A 86 13.13 -4.93 5.82
N GLU A 87 12.10 -4.67 6.62
CA GLU A 87 10.69 -4.68 6.18
C GLU A 87 10.48 -3.70 5.03
N LEU A 88 10.91 -2.44 5.18
CA LEU A 88 10.80 -1.43 4.13
C LEU A 88 11.59 -1.80 2.87
N GLY A 89 12.74 -2.46 3.01
CA GLY A 89 13.51 -2.99 1.90
C GLY A 89 12.73 -4.07 1.13
N ALA A 90 12.13 -5.02 1.84
CA ALA A 90 11.32 -6.09 1.26
C ALA A 90 10.05 -5.55 0.59
N GLU A 91 9.40 -4.54 1.16
CA GLU A 91 8.26 -3.85 0.55
C GLU A 91 8.64 -3.12 -0.74
N ARG A 92 9.78 -2.42 -0.78
CA ARG A 92 10.27 -1.74 -2.00
C ARG A 92 10.55 -2.70 -3.14
N ILE A 93 11.16 -3.86 -2.85
CA ILE A 93 11.38 -4.92 -3.85
C ILE A 93 10.03 -5.34 -4.45
N ARG A 94 9.04 -5.57 -3.59
CA ARG A 94 7.71 -5.97 -4.02
C ARG A 94 6.98 -4.88 -4.82
N GLN A 95 7.06 -3.63 -4.42
CA GLN A 95 6.49 -2.51 -5.18
C GLN A 95 7.11 -2.40 -6.58
N ALA A 96 8.44 -2.57 -6.68
CA ALA A 96 9.12 -2.55 -7.98
C ALA A 96 8.69 -3.72 -8.87
N GLU A 97 8.51 -4.91 -8.30
CA GLU A 97 7.99 -6.09 -9.02
C GLU A 97 6.56 -5.86 -9.51
N LEU A 98 5.66 -5.44 -8.61
CA LEU A 98 4.28 -5.11 -8.95
C LEU A 98 4.19 -4.04 -10.03
N HIS A 99 5.00 -2.98 -9.94
CA HIS A 99 5.04 -1.94 -10.96
C HIS A 99 5.51 -2.49 -12.31
N ARG A 100 6.59 -3.27 -12.36
CA ARG A 100 7.08 -3.90 -13.61
C ARG A 100 6.05 -4.84 -14.22
N TRP A 101 5.28 -5.55 -13.40
CA TRP A 101 4.20 -6.41 -13.86
C TRP A 101 3.02 -5.59 -14.40
N ALA A 102 2.62 -4.53 -13.69
CA ALA A 102 1.44 -3.74 -13.99
C ALA A 102 1.63 -2.74 -15.13
N ASP A 103 2.80 -2.10 -15.26
CA ASP A 103 3.07 -1.05 -16.25
C ASP A 103 2.68 -1.42 -17.70
N PRO A 104 3.13 -2.57 -18.26
CA PRO A 104 2.71 -2.98 -19.61
C PRO A 104 1.26 -3.48 -19.67
N ARG A 105 0.67 -3.91 -18.55
CA ARG A 105 -0.68 -4.47 -18.48
C ARG A 105 -1.75 -3.40 -18.30
N PHE A 106 -1.39 -2.27 -17.69
CA PHE A 106 -2.29 -1.17 -17.37
C PHE A 106 -1.90 0.04 -18.24
N PRO A 107 -2.26 0.04 -19.53
CA PRO A 107 -1.96 1.17 -20.41
C PRO A 107 -2.62 2.44 -19.87
N ALA A 108 -1.92 3.57 -19.97
CA ALA A 108 -2.47 4.84 -19.55
C ALA A 108 -3.69 5.18 -20.43
N GLN A 109 -4.84 5.34 -19.79
CA GLN A 109 -6.01 5.83 -20.50
C GLN A 109 -5.92 7.36 -20.64
N PRO A 110 -6.21 7.92 -21.82
CA PRO A 110 -6.30 9.36 -21.98
C PRO A 110 -7.38 9.91 -21.03
N PRO A 111 -7.22 11.13 -20.49
CA PRO A 111 -8.27 11.77 -19.70
C PRO A 111 -9.56 11.80 -20.54
N ARG A 112 -10.56 10.99 -20.18
CA ARG A 112 -11.85 11.03 -20.85
C ARG A 112 -12.63 12.20 -20.25
N LEU A 113 -13.02 13.15 -21.09
CA LEU A 113 -13.95 14.22 -20.73
C LEU A 113 -15.25 13.58 -20.20
N GLY A 114 -15.60 13.84 -18.94
CA GLY A 114 -16.87 13.44 -18.35
C GLY A 114 -16.90 12.15 -17.50
N LEU A 115 -15.76 11.46 -17.29
CA LEU A 115 -15.67 10.39 -16.27
C LEU A 115 -15.29 10.95 -14.89
N ALA A 116 -15.61 10.18 -13.84
CA ALA A 116 -15.23 10.51 -12.46
C ALA A 116 -13.74 10.92 -12.39
N PRO A 117 -13.38 11.93 -11.57
CA PRO A 117 -12.00 12.36 -11.40
C PRO A 117 -11.08 11.16 -11.15
N ARG A 118 -9.81 11.23 -11.55
CA ARG A 118 -8.86 10.11 -11.37
C ARG A 118 -8.77 9.65 -9.90
N ARG A 119 -9.00 10.57 -8.95
CA ARG A 119 -9.20 10.27 -7.53
C ARG A 119 -10.42 9.39 -7.22
N GLY A 120 -11.56 9.61 -7.89
CA GLY A 120 -12.77 8.80 -7.72
C GLY A 120 -12.48 7.34 -8.05
N LEU A 121 -11.81 7.09 -9.18
CA LEU A 121 -11.44 5.74 -9.58
C LEU A 121 -10.38 5.11 -8.66
N ALA A 122 -9.41 5.89 -8.19
CA ALA A 122 -8.47 5.43 -7.18
C ALA A 122 -9.19 5.01 -5.88
N HIS A 123 -10.19 5.78 -5.44
CA HIS A 123 -11.01 5.44 -4.28
C HIS A 123 -11.84 4.17 -4.51
N ASP A 124 -12.51 4.04 -5.67
CA ASP A 124 -13.30 2.85 -6.01
C ASP A 124 -12.46 1.59 -6.04
N ASN A 125 -11.22 1.68 -6.55
CA ASN A 125 -10.26 0.59 -6.52
C ASN A 125 -9.89 0.18 -5.08
N LEU A 126 -9.72 1.14 -4.18
CA LEU A 126 -9.43 0.87 -2.77
C LEU A 126 -10.61 0.17 -2.09
N VAL A 127 -11.84 0.61 -2.36
CA VAL A 127 -13.06 -0.03 -1.87
C VAL A 127 -13.17 -1.47 -2.36
N ALA A 128 -12.88 -1.70 -3.65
CA ALA A 128 -12.90 -3.05 -4.24
C ALA A 128 -11.80 -3.96 -3.67
N THR A 129 -10.65 -3.41 -3.29
CA THR A 129 -9.50 -4.16 -2.73
C THR A 129 -9.74 -4.55 -1.27
N LEU A 130 -10.36 -3.66 -0.48
CA LEU A 130 -10.40 -3.77 0.97
C LEU A 130 -11.75 -4.24 1.51
N GLY A 131 -12.80 -4.21 0.68
CA GLY A 131 -14.18 -4.45 1.12
C GLY A 131 -14.69 -3.27 1.95
N GLY A 132 -15.53 -2.43 1.35
CA GLY A 132 -15.90 -1.08 1.82
C GLY A 132 -16.42 -0.91 3.25
N THR A 133 -15.56 -1.09 4.24
CA THR A 133 -15.85 -0.86 5.66
C THR A 133 -15.64 0.61 6.03
N HIS A 134 -16.55 1.16 6.84
CA HIS A 134 -16.50 2.58 7.23
C HIS A 134 -15.26 2.96 8.05
N LEU A 135 -14.67 2.01 8.79
CA LEU A 135 -13.48 2.24 9.65
C LEU A 135 -12.29 2.78 8.84
N ILE A 136 -12.13 2.30 7.62
CA ILE A 136 -10.98 2.61 6.76
C ILE A 136 -11.24 3.69 5.70
N ALA A 137 -12.44 4.27 5.66
CA ALA A 137 -12.86 5.22 4.61
C ALA A 137 -12.01 6.49 4.54
N SER A 138 -11.61 7.04 5.70
CA SER A 138 -10.73 8.21 5.77
C SER A 138 -9.32 7.91 5.23
N ALA A 139 -8.80 6.72 5.55
CA ALA A 139 -7.51 6.26 5.06
C ALA A 139 -7.52 6.08 3.53
N MET A 140 -8.56 5.46 2.98
CA MET A 140 -8.74 5.30 1.54
C MET A 140 -8.80 6.66 0.82
N THR A 141 -9.55 7.61 1.38
CA THR A 141 -9.66 8.97 0.83
C THR A 141 -8.31 9.69 0.79
N THR A 142 -7.51 9.56 1.86
CA THR A 142 -6.17 10.16 1.97
C THR A 142 -5.22 9.60 0.92
N ILE A 143 -5.24 8.27 0.72
CA ILE A 143 -4.38 7.61 -0.28
C ILE A 143 -4.80 8.00 -1.70
N ALA A 144 -6.10 8.00 -2.00
CA ALA A 144 -6.60 8.39 -3.32
C ALA A 144 -6.25 9.85 -3.67
N LEU A 145 -6.37 10.78 -2.72
CA LEU A 145 -5.97 12.17 -2.89
C LEU A 145 -4.47 12.29 -3.20
N ALA A 146 -3.62 11.60 -2.43
CA ALA A 146 -2.18 11.66 -2.61
C ALA A 146 -1.71 11.03 -3.93
N ALA A 147 -2.41 10.01 -4.41
CA ALA A 147 -2.12 9.36 -5.69
C ALA A 147 -2.41 10.31 -6.87
N GLU A 148 -3.47 11.09 -6.81
CA GLU A 148 -3.83 12.07 -7.85
C GLU A 148 -2.82 13.22 -7.95
N VAL A 149 -2.39 13.79 -6.81
CA VAL A 149 -1.42 14.91 -6.79
C VAL A 149 -0.08 14.53 -7.44
N ARG A 150 0.37 13.28 -7.27
CA ARG A 150 1.60 12.76 -7.88
C ARG A 150 1.48 12.43 -9.37
N CYS A 151 0.27 12.42 -9.92
CA CYS A 151 0.07 12.24 -11.37
C CYS A 151 0.11 13.57 -12.13
N ILE A 152 -0.02 14.69 -11.41
CA ILE A 152 -0.09 16.05 -11.97
C ILE A 152 1.26 16.76 -11.87
N ALA A 153 2.14 16.32 -10.96
CA ALA A 153 3.52 16.79 -10.79
C ALA A 153 4.52 15.87 -11.50
#